data_AF-A0A285EYS0-F1
#
_entry.id   AF-A0A285EYS0-F1
#
_cell.length_a   1.000
_cell.length_b   1.000
_cell.length_c   1.000
_cell.angle_alpha   90.00
_cell.angle_beta   90.00
_cell.angle_gamma   90.00
#
_symmetry.space_group_name_H-M   'P 1'
#
loop_
_entity.id
_entity.type
_entity.pdbx_description
1 polymer ?
#
loop_
_entity_poly.entity_id
_entity_poly.type
_entity_poly.pdbx_seq_one_letter_code
_entity_poly.pdbx_strand_id
1 'polypeptide(L)'
;MTTHTEQQPTAQLVSQLSEQVSTLVKDELTLARMEMVEKGKRAGTGAGLLGGAGVMALYGVGALLVTIGAVLALFMPVWVAALIVTVVLFGAAGVAALIGKNQVKQALPPEPKAAMESGKRDVEAVKGAIREGRHA
;
A
#
# COMPACT_ATOMS: atom_id res chain seq x y z
N MET A 1 7.57 54.83 -50.68
CA MET A 1 7.64 53.36 -50.69
C MET A 1 8.86 52.98 -49.87
N THR A 2 8.73 52.46 -48.66
CA THR A 2 8.33 51.08 -48.40
C THR A 2 7.72 50.93 -47.00
N THR A 3 6.56 50.29 -46.92
CA THR A 3 5.89 49.86 -45.70
C THR A 3 6.57 48.58 -45.20
N HIS A 4 7.29 48.63 -44.06
CA HIS A 4 7.77 47.43 -43.37
C HIS A 4 6.65 46.90 -42.47
N THR A 5 6.02 45.83 -42.93
CA THR A 5 4.91 45.16 -42.27
C THR A 5 5.41 44.43 -41.01
N GLU A 6 5.04 44.96 -39.85
CA GLU A 6 5.06 44.33 -38.53
C GLU A 6 4.28 42.99 -38.53
N GLN A 7 4.96 41.86 -38.77
CA GLN A 7 4.34 40.52 -38.78
C GLN A 7 5.08 39.47 -37.92
N GLN A 8 5.88 39.90 -36.93
CA GLN A 8 6.42 38.99 -35.89
C GLN A 8 5.81 39.03 -34.46
N PRO A 9 4.62 39.62 -34.16
CA PRO A 9 4.14 39.64 -32.78
C PRO A 9 3.46 38.34 -32.29
N THR A 10 2.77 37.56 -33.14
CA THR A 10 1.99 36.38 -32.71
C THR A 10 2.82 35.11 -32.52
N ALA A 11 3.81 34.87 -33.39
CA ALA A 11 4.67 33.70 -33.28
C ALA A 11 5.56 33.74 -32.02
N GLN A 12 6.05 34.93 -31.64
CA GLN A 12 6.83 35.11 -30.40
C GLN A 12 5.98 34.89 -29.14
N LEU A 13 4.72 35.35 -29.12
CA LEU A 13 3.82 35.14 -27.98
C LEU A 13 3.48 33.67 -27.77
N VAL A 14 3.24 32.92 -28.85
CA VAL A 14 2.99 31.46 -28.77
C VAL A 14 4.22 30.71 -28.27
N SER A 15 5.42 31.12 -28.70
CA SER A 15 6.68 30.58 -28.19
C SER A 15 6.85 30.85 -26.68
N GLN A 16 6.62 32.09 -26.24
CA GLN A 16 6.75 32.48 -24.83
C GLN A 16 5.70 31.81 -23.93
N LEU A 17 4.46 31.65 -24.39
CA LEU A 17 3.42 30.91 -23.67
C LEU A 17 3.79 29.43 -23.55
N SER A 18 4.30 28.81 -24.62
CA SER A 18 4.75 27.41 -24.60
C SER A 18 5.91 27.22 -23.63
N GLU A 19 6.82 28.18 -23.56
CA GLU A 19 7.96 28.18 -22.64
C GLU A 19 7.52 28.37 -21.17
N GLN A 20 6.56 29.26 -20.91
CA GLN A 20 5.96 29.45 -19.58
C GLN A 20 5.19 28.22 -19.11
N VAL A 21 4.38 27.60 -19.98
CA VAL A 21 3.67 26.36 -19.66
C VAL A 21 4.66 25.22 -19.39
N SER A 22 5.73 25.10 -20.21
CA SER A 22 6.79 24.12 -19.98
C SER A 22 7.50 24.33 -18.64
N THR A 23 7.73 25.58 -18.27
CA THR A 23 8.34 25.95 -16.98
C THR A 23 7.41 25.61 -15.81
N LEU A 24 6.13 26.00 -15.91
CA LEU A 24 5.12 25.70 -14.89
C LEU A 24 4.98 24.19 -14.66
N VAL A 25 4.93 23.39 -15.73
CA VAL A 25 4.87 21.93 -15.62
C VAL A 25 6.12 21.37 -14.92
N LYS A 26 7.31 21.89 -15.23
CA LYS A 26 8.55 21.48 -14.55
C LYS A 26 8.54 21.85 -13.06
N ASP A 27 8.00 23.02 -12.72
CA ASP A 27 7.90 23.48 -11.34
C ASP A 27 6.92 22.62 -10.54
N GLU A 28 5.74 22.33 -11.11
CA GLU A 28 4.74 21.45 -10.48
C GLU A 28 5.28 20.04 -10.28
N LEU A 29 6.02 19.50 -11.26
CA LEU A 29 6.70 18.21 -11.13
C LEU A 29 7.78 18.24 -10.05
N THR A 30 8.52 19.34 -9.94
CA THR A 30 9.55 19.52 -8.91
C THR A 30 8.91 19.59 -7.53
N LEU A 31 7.82 20.33 -7.39
CA LEU A 31 7.04 20.44 -6.16
C LEU A 31 6.43 19.09 -5.75
N ALA A 32 5.78 18.39 -6.69
CA ALA A 32 5.23 17.06 -6.46
C ALA A 32 6.32 16.06 -6.06
N ARG A 33 7.51 16.15 -6.65
CA ARG A 33 8.66 15.33 -6.28
C ARG A 33 9.11 15.62 -4.85
N MET A 34 9.22 16.89 -4.45
CA MET A 34 9.58 17.27 -3.09
C MET A 34 8.55 16.76 -2.07
N GLU A 35 7.27 16.95 -2.35
CA GLU A 35 6.19 16.49 -1.47
C GLU A 35 6.16 14.96 -1.38
N MET A 36 6.39 14.26 -2.48
CA MET A 36 6.53 12.80 -2.50
C MET A 36 7.71 12.31 -1.66
N VAL A 37 8.88 12.96 -1.75
CA VAL A 37 10.05 12.60 -0.95
C VAL A 37 9.78 12.82 0.53
N GLU A 38 9.13 13.93 0.90
CA GLU A 38 8.81 14.21 2.30
C GLU A 38 7.75 13.24 2.85
N LYS A 39 6.68 12.98 2.10
CA LYS A 39 5.68 11.95 2.44
C LYS A 39 6.33 10.57 2.55
N GLY A 40 7.21 10.22 1.60
CA GLY A 40 7.94 8.97 1.58
C GLY A 40 8.87 8.82 2.78
N LYS A 41 9.57 9.88 3.18
CA LYS A 41 10.42 9.88 4.37
C LYS A 41 9.60 9.68 5.64
N ARG A 42 8.50 10.42 5.81
CA ARG A 42 7.62 10.28 6.98
C ARG A 42 7.01 8.88 7.05
N ALA A 43 6.50 8.37 5.93
CA ALA A 43 5.98 7.01 5.83
C ALA A 43 7.06 5.96 6.12
N GLY A 44 8.25 6.12 5.56
CA GLY A 44 9.39 5.22 5.77
C GLY A 44 9.87 5.20 7.22
N THR A 45 10.03 6.36 7.86
CA THR A 45 10.36 6.45 9.29
C THR A 45 9.27 5.84 10.15
N GLY A 46 7.99 6.12 9.86
CA GLY A 46 6.86 5.52 10.58
C GLY A 46 6.82 4.00 10.45
N ALA A 47 6.98 3.47 9.24
CA ALA A 47 7.07 2.04 8.99
C ALA A 47 8.28 1.41 9.67
N GLY A 48 9.44 2.07 9.67
CA GLY A 48 10.64 1.63 10.37
C GLY A 48 10.46 1.58 11.89
N LEU A 49 9.87 2.61 12.49
CA LEU A 49 9.56 2.66 13.92
C LEU A 49 8.54 1.60 14.32
N LEU A 50 7.46 1.43 13.55
CA LEU A 50 6.47 0.38 13.81
C LEU A 50 7.06 -1.02 13.63
N GLY A 51 7.90 -1.22 12.61
CA GLY A 51 8.63 -2.47 12.40
C GLY A 51 9.56 -2.78 13.59
N GLY A 52 10.36 -1.80 14.01
CA GLY A 52 11.24 -1.93 15.17
C GLY A 52 10.49 -2.19 16.47
N ALA A 53 9.38 -1.47 16.71
CA ALA A 53 8.50 -1.71 17.85
C ALA A 53 7.90 -3.11 17.82
N GLY A 54 7.50 -3.60 16.64
CA GLY A 54 7.02 -4.97 16.44
C GLY A 54 8.07 -6.02 16.83
N VAL A 55 9.31 -5.86 16.38
CA VAL A 55 10.42 -6.76 16.76
C VAL A 55 10.68 -6.72 18.27
N MET A 56 10.71 -5.53 18.87
CA MET A 56 10.92 -5.39 20.31
C MET A 56 9.77 -5.99 21.12
N ALA A 57 8.52 -5.84 20.66
CA ALA A 57 7.36 -6.48 21.26
C ALA A 57 7.43 -8.01 21.17
N LEU A 58 7.91 -8.58 20.05
CA LEU A 58 8.12 -10.02 19.93
C LEU A 58 9.11 -10.54 20.98
N TYR A 59 10.25 -9.87 21.16
CA TYR A 59 11.21 -10.22 22.22
C TYR A 59 10.59 -10.04 23.62
N GLY A 60 9.82 -8.97 23.84
CA GLY A 60 9.11 -8.72 25.09
C GLY A 60 8.11 -9.82 25.45
N VAL A 61 7.34 -10.30 24.48
CA VAL A 61 6.44 -11.46 24.67
C VAL A 61 7.24 -12.71 25.02
N GLY A 62 8.35 -12.98 24.33
CA GLY A 62 9.23 -14.11 24.66
C GLY A 62 9.77 -14.04 26.09
N ALA A 63 10.28 -12.88 26.50
CA ALA A 63 10.76 -12.65 27.85
C ALA A 63 9.65 -12.84 28.90
N LEU A 64 8.44 -12.32 28.64
CA LEU A 64 7.28 -12.49 29.52
C LEU A 64 6.91 -13.97 29.69
N LEU A 65 6.89 -14.76 28.63
CA LEU A 65 6.59 -16.20 28.71
C LEU A 65 7.65 -16.95 29.54
N VAL A 66 8.93 -16.58 29.39
CA VAL A 66 10.01 -17.12 30.23
C VAL A 66 9.80 -16.73 31.69
N THR A 67 9.45 -15.47 31.98
CA THR A 67 9.14 -15.01 33.35
C THR A 67 7.97 -15.78 33.95
N ILE A 68 6.88 -15.97 33.21
CA ILE A 68 5.72 -16.75 33.66
C ILE A 68 6.15 -18.20 33.96
N GLY A 69 6.91 -18.82 33.06
CA GLY A 69 7.44 -20.17 33.26
C GLY A 69 8.32 -20.28 34.51
N ALA A 70 9.21 -19.30 34.74
CA ALA A 70 10.07 -19.25 35.92
C ALA A 70 9.26 -19.10 37.22
N VAL A 71 8.23 -18.25 37.23
CA VAL A 71 7.32 -18.09 38.38
C VAL A 71 6.55 -19.37 38.65
N LEU A 72 6.00 -20.04 37.62
CA LEU A 72 5.30 -21.31 37.78
C LEU A 72 6.24 -22.42 38.29
N ALA A 73 7.49 -22.44 37.84
CA ALA A 73 8.50 -23.40 38.28
C ALA A 73 8.84 -23.29 39.78
N LEU A 74 8.44 -22.22 40.47
CA LEU A 74 8.54 -22.12 41.93
C LEU A 74 7.55 -23.05 42.66
N PHE A 75 6.46 -23.45 41.99
CA PHE A 75 5.38 -24.23 42.57
C PHE A 75 5.27 -25.65 41.99
N MET A 76 5.93 -25.94 40.87
CA MET A 76 5.85 -27.23 40.18
C MET A 76 7.14 -27.53 39.39
N PRO A 77 7.37 -28.78 38.95
CA PRO A 77 8.51 -29.11 38.11
C PRO A 77 8.55 -28.29 36.82
N VAL A 78 9.76 -27.92 36.38
CA VAL A 78 9.98 -27.04 35.21
C VAL A 78 9.30 -27.54 33.94
N TRP A 79 9.21 -28.86 33.74
CA TRP A 79 8.55 -29.44 32.57
C TRP A 79 7.03 -29.22 32.56
N VAL A 80 6.38 -29.23 33.74
CA VAL A 80 4.94 -28.94 33.86
C VAL A 80 4.69 -27.46 33.61
N ALA A 81 5.50 -26.59 34.20
CA ALA A 81 5.43 -25.15 33.98
C ALA A 81 5.59 -24.80 32.49
N ALA A 82 6.58 -25.40 31.82
CA ALA A 82 6.82 -25.21 30.39
C ALA A 82 5.64 -25.68 29.53
N LEU A 83 5.02 -26.82 29.87
CA LEU A 83 3.82 -27.31 29.16
C LEU A 83 2.64 -26.34 29.31
N ILE A 84 2.39 -25.82 30.51
CA ILE A 84 1.31 -24.84 30.75
C ILE A 84 1.52 -23.59 29.89
N VAL A 85 2.74 -23.01 29.93
CA VAL A 85 3.07 -21.83 29.13
C VAL A 85 2.91 -22.11 27.63
N THR A 86 3.31 -23.30 27.18
CA THR A 86 3.17 -23.74 25.78
C THR A 86 1.70 -23.79 25.36
N VAL A 87 0.83 -24.43 26.15
CA VAL A 87 -0.60 -24.52 25.85
C VAL A 87 -1.25 -23.14 25.80
N VAL A 88 -0.92 -22.25 26.76
CA VAL A 88 -1.42 -20.87 26.77
C VAL A 88 -0.96 -20.10 25.54
N LEU A 89 0.31 -20.22 25.15
CA LEU A 89 0.86 -19.57 23.96
C LEU A 89 0.17 -20.02 22.68
N PHE A 90 0.04 -21.34 22.48
CA PHE A 90 -0.62 -21.88 21.28
C PHE A 90 -2.12 -21.57 21.27
N GLY A 91 -2.77 -21.54 22.44
CA GLY A 91 -4.16 -21.09 22.56
C GLY A 91 -4.32 -19.63 22.11
N ALA A 92 -3.48 -18.73 22.64
CA ALA A 92 -3.48 -17.32 22.25
C ALA A 92 -3.16 -17.13 20.76
N ALA A 93 -2.18 -17.86 20.23
CA ALA A 93 -1.84 -17.85 18.81
C ALA A 93 -2.99 -18.33 17.93
N GLY A 94 -3.70 -19.38 18.35
CA GLY A 94 -4.89 -19.89 17.69
C GLY A 94 -6.01 -18.84 17.63
N VAL A 95 -6.30 -18.17 18.75
CA VAL A 95 -7.28 -17.07 18.80
C VAL A 95 -6.87 -15.91 17.90
N ALA A 96 -5.61 -15.48 17.97
CA ALA A 96 -5.09 -14.42 17.12
C ALA A 96 -5.18 -14.77 15.63
N ALA A 97 -4.86 -16.02 15.26
CA ALA A 97 -4.97 -16.51 13.89
C ALA A 97 -6.43 -16.53 13.40
N LEU A 98 -7.39 -16.90 14.25
CA LEU A 98 -8.82 -16.86 13.93
C LEU A 98 -9.32 -15.44 13.72
N ILE A 99 -8.95 -14.51 14.61
CA ILE A 99 -9.30 -13.08 14.49
C ILE A 99 -8.67 -12.52 13.21
N GLY A 100 -7.38 -12.75 12.99
CA GLY A 100 -6.66 -12.30 11.79
C GLY A 100 -7.29 -12.83 10.51
N LYS A 101 -7.62 -14.14 10.46
CA LYS A 101 -8.33 -14.74 9.33
C LYS A 101 -9.67 -14.05 9.06
N ASN A 102 -10.44 -13.75 10.11
CA ASN A 102 -11.73 -13.10 9.97
C ASN A 102 -11.59 -11.64 9.50
N GLN A 103 -10.56 -10.92 9.94
CA GLN A 103 -10.28 -9.56 9.48
C GLN A 103 -9.85 -9.53 8.01
N VAL A 104 -8.95 -10.45 7.60
CA VAL A 104 -8.51 -10.58 6.20
C VAL A 104 -9.70 -10.91 5.28
N LYS A 105 -10.57 -11.83 5.70
CA LYS A 105 -11.79 -12.18 4.96
C LYS A 105 -12.80 -11.04 4.84
N GLN A 106 -12.82 -10.10 5.78
CA GLN A 106 -13.69 -8.92 5.71
C GLN A 106 -13.08 -7.81 4.85
N ALA A 107 -11.75 -7.64 4.90
CA ALA A 107 -11.05 -6.64 4.11
C ALA A 107 -10.95 -6.99 2.62
N LEU A 108 -10.97 -8.29 2.29
CA LEU A 108 -10.95 -8.79 0.91
C LEU A 108 -12.21 -9.63 0.68
N PRO A 109 -13.21 -9.16 -0.11
CA PRO A 109 -14.31 -10.00 -0.53
C PRO A 109 -13.72 -11.26 -1.20
N PRO A 110 -14.11 -12.48 -0.79
CA PRO A 110 -13.54 -13.72 -1.31
C PRO A 110 -13.63 -13.87 -2.84
N GLU A 111 -14.56 -13.12 -3.45
CA GLU A 111 -14.74 -13.01 -4.89
C GLU A 111 -14.84 -11.54 -5.26
N PRO A 112 -14.01 -11.01 -6.17
CA PRO A 112 -14.14 -9.65 -6.66
C PRO A 112 -15.32 -9.64 -7.66
N LYS A 113 -16.55 -9.78 -7.16
CA LYS A 113 -17.76 -9.89 -7.99
C LYS A 113 -17.88 -8.74 -8.99
N ALA A 114 -17.56 -7.53 -8.54
CA ALA A 114 -17.53 -6.34 -9.39
C ALA A 114 -16.44 -6.41 -10.48
N ALA A 115 -15.25 -6.95 -10.18
CA ALA A 115 -14.18 -7.09 -11.17
C ALA A 115 -14.45 -8.23 -12.16
N MET A 116 -15.07 -9.31 -11.71
CA MET A 116 -15.50 -10.42 -12.56
C MET A 116 -16.64 -10.02 -13.50
N GLU A 117 -17.59 -9.21 -13.01
CA GLU A 117 -18.69 -8.70 -13.82
C GLU A 117 -18.20 -7.67 -14.85
N SER A 118 -17.28 -6.79 -14.46
CA SER A 118 -16.64 -5.84 -15.37
C SER A 118 -15.82 -6.56 -16.44
N GLY A 119 -15.02 -7.56 -16.06
CA GLY A 119 -14.24 -8.36 -17.00
C GLY A 119 -15.10 -9.18 -17.98
N LYS A 120 -16.26 -9.70 -17.53
CA LYS A 120 -17.21 -10.36 -18.43
C LYS A 120 -17.79 -9.40 -19.47
N ARG A 121 -18.17 -8.19 -19.05
CA ARG A 121 -18.67 -7.13 -19.94
C ARG A 121 -17.62 -6.69 -20.95
N ASP A 122 -16.37 -6.54 -20.53
CA ASP A 122 -15.27 -6.16 -21.41
C ASP A 122 -14.99 -7.24 -22.46
N VAL A 123 -15.02 -8.53 -22.07
CA VAL A 123 -14.90 -9.65 -23.01
C VAL A 123 -16.07 -9.69 -23.99
N GLU A 124 -17.29 -9.41 -23.52
CA GLU A 124 -18.48 -9.36 -24.39
C GLU A 124 -18.42 -8.20 -25.39
N ALA A 125 -17.96 -7.02 -24.96
CA ALA A 125 -17.78 -5.85 -25.81
C ALA A 125 -16.73 -6.10 -26.90
N VAL A 126 -15.60 -6.70 -26.55
CA VAL A 126 -14.55 -7.08 -27.52
C VAL A 126 -15.07 -8.14 -28.50
N LYS A 127 -15.82 -9.15 -28.00
CA LYS A 127 -16.39 -10.21 -28.86
C LYS A 127 -17.46 -9.67 -29.80
N GLY A 128 -18.24 -8.68 -29.37
CA GLY A 128 -19.20 -7.93 -30.20
C GLY A 128 -18.51 -7.17 -31.32
N ALA A 129 -17.50 -6.36 -30.98
CA ALA A 129 -16.73 -5.56 -31.95
C ALA A 129 -16.05 -6.43 -33.03
N ILE A 130 -15.52 -7.60 -32.67
CA ILE A 130 -14.90 -8.55 -33.61
C ILE A 130 -15.92 -9.19 -34.56
N ARG A 131 -17.16 -9.42 -34.09
CA ARG A 131 -18.23 -10.02 -34.90
C ARG A 131 -18.78 -9.02 -35.91
N GLU A 132 -18.93 -7.76 -35.50
CA GLU A 132 -19.45 -6.69 -36.34
C GLU A 132 -18.45 -6.29 -37.44
N GLY A 133 -17.15 -6.24 -37.13
CA GLY A 133 -16.09 -6.02 -38.12
C GLY A 133 -15.85 -7.16 -39.12
N ARG A 134 -16.55 -8.31 -38.98
CA ARG A 134 -16.47 -9.46 -39.92
C ARG A 134 -17.61 -9.48 -40.93
N HIS A 135 -18.62 -8.64 -40.73
CA HIS A 135 -19.79 -8.53 -41.60
C HIS A 135 -19.79 -7.24 -42.45
N ALA A 136 -18.74 -6.43 -42.33
CA ALA A 136 -18.39 -5.33 -43.23
C ALA A 136 -17.32 -5.78 -44.24
#